data_AF-A0A4V1ZIP1-F1
#
_entry.id   AF-A0A4V1ZIP1-F1
#
_cell.length_a   1.000
_cell.length_b   1.000
_cell.length_c   1.000
_cell.angle_alpha   90.00
_cell.angle_beta   90.00
_cell.angle_gamma   90.00
#
_symmetry.space_group_name_H-M   'P 1'
#
loop_
_entity.id
_entity.type
_entity.pdbx_description
1 polymer ?
#
loop_
_entity_poly.entity_id
_entity_poly.type
_entity_poly.pdbx_seq_one_letter_code
_entity_poly.pdbx_strand_id
1 'polypeptide(L)'
;MIPYFFAGYLVHKYHLKTNTFIFSVSFLLLMLMWYFWKNEYYIYTTTMATKLKDVKGIYDDVYRYIAGFAGVLVFVTLIKKLPDLKLFEILGRNTLPIYFISTILNFYLYQLRLPYYPVLYSFVYTPLVTTFLSAFCIGIGWLVGKNKTVNQYLLGGR
;
A
#
# COMPACT_ATOMS: atom_id res chain seq x y z
N MET A 1 1.27 -5.76 -5.49
CA MET A 1 0.18 -4.74 -5.34
C MET A 1 -1.09 -5.12 -6.12
N ILE A 2 -1.01 -5.46 -7.41
CA ILE A 2 -2.16 -5.88 -8.24
C ILE A 2 -3.01 -7.02 -7.62
N PRO A 3 -2.43 -8.10 -7.06
CA PRO A 3 -3.19 -9.18 -6.43
C PRO A 3 -4.07 -8.71 -5.25
N TYR A 4 -3.57 -7.75 -4.48
CA TYR A 4 -4.28 -7.21 -3.31
C TYR A 4 -5.40 -6.24 -3.71
N PHE A 5 -5.18 -5.47 -4.78
CA PHE A 5 -6.22 -4.66 -5.39
C PHE A 5 -7.36 -5.54 -5.93
N PHE A 6 -7.00 -6.65 -6.61
CA PHE A 6 -7.97 -7.61 -7.13
C PHE A 6 -8.74 -8.30 -6.00
N ALA A 7 -8.05 -8.68 -4.91
CA ALA A 7 -8.70 -9.25 -3.74
C ALA A 7 -9.73 -8.27 -3.11
N GLY A 8 -9.39 -6.99 -2.99
CA GLY A 8 -10.34 -5.95 -2.55
C GLY A 8 -11.54 -5.81 -3.49
N TYR A 9 -11.30 -5.79 -4.81
CA TYR A 9 -12.35 -5.75 -5.82
C TYR A 9 -13.28 -6.96 -5.75
N LEU A 10 -12.74 -8.17 -5.59
CA LEU A 10 -13.53 -9.40 -5.48
C LEU A 10 -14.40 -9.39 -4.22
N VAL A 11 -13.87 -8.94 -3.07
CA VAL A 11 -14.66 -8.85 -1.85
C VAL A 11 -15.81 -7.84 -2.01
N HIS A 12 -15.57 -6.71 -2.67
CA HIS A 12 -16.61 -5.73 -2.97
C HIS A 12 -17.67 -6.29 -3.95
N LYS A 13 -17.23 -6.85 -5.09
CA LYS A 13 -18.10 -7.34 -6.17
C LYS A 13 -18.96 -8.52 -5.74
N TYR A 14 -18.40 -9.46 -4.98
CA TYR A 14 -19.08 -10.70 -4.60
C TYR A 14 -19.63 -10.66 -3.16
N HIS A 15 -19.60 -9.50 -2.50
CA HIS A 15 -20.07 -9.32 -1.12
C HIS A 15 -19.58 -10.41 -0.15
N LEU A 16 -18.31 -10.85 -0.30
CA LEU A 16 -17.77 -11.96 0.48
C LEU A 16 -17.95 -11.65 1.97
N LYS A 17 -18.68 -12.53 2.68
CA LYS A 17 -18.94 -12.38 4.10
C LYS A 17 -17.66 -12.68 4.88
N THR A 18 -17.23 -11.70 5.66
CA THR A 18 -16.09 -11.82 6.59
C THR A 18 -16.68 -11.99 7.98
N ASN A 19 -16.31 -13.04 8.70
CA ASN A 19 -16.76 -13.26 10.08
C ASN A 19 -15.62 -12.96 11.07
N THR A 20 -15.94 -12.88 12.36
CA THR A 20 -14.97 -12.62 13.44
C THR A 20 -13.86 -13.66 13.47
N PHE A 21 -14.14 -14.92 13.13
CA PHE A 21 -13.15 -15.98 13.08
C PHE A 21 -12.09 -15.73 11.99
N ILE A 22 -12.50 -15.42 10.75
CA ILE A 22 -11.61 -15.07 9.64
C ILE A 22 -10.76 -13.86 10.01
N PHE A 23 -11.35 -12.85 10.66
CA PHE A 23 -10.60 -11.70 11.17
C PHE A 23 -9.54 -12.10 12.19
N SER A 24 -9.91 -12.84 13.24
CA SER A 24 -8.99 -13.22 14.31
C SER A 24 -7.84 -14.09 13.79
N VAL A 25 -8.14 -15.07 12.93
CA VAL A 25 -7.12 -15.94 12.32
C VAL A 25 -6.20 -15.14 11.40
N SER A 26 -6.77 -14.29 10.53
CA SER A 26 -5.95 -13.47 9.62
C SER A 26 -5.11 -12.44 10.36
N PHE A 27 -5.64 -11.87 11.45
CA PHE A 27 -4.93 -10.92 12.30
C PHE A 27 -3.78 -11.59 13.05
N LEU A 28 -4.02 -12.76 13.65
CA LEU A 28 -2.98 -13.52 14.34
C LEU A 28 -1.90 -13.98 13.36
N LEU A 29 -2.28 -14.46 12.17
CA LEU A 29 -1.34 -14.82 11.11
C LEU A 29 -0.51 -13.61 10.68
N LEU A 30 -1.13 -12.45 10.47
CA LEU A 30 -0.43 -11.21 10.11
C LEU A 30 0.56 -10.81 11.20
N MET A 31 0.18 -10.86 12.48
CA MET A 31 1.06 -10.54 13.61
C MET A 31 2.24 -11.50 13.70
N LEU A 32 2.00 -12.79 13.52
CA LEU A 32 3.05 -13.81 13.49
C LEU A 32 4.04 -13.54 12.34
N MET A 33 3.53 -13.23 11.15
CA MET A 33 4.37 -12.92 10.00
C MET A 33 5.13 -11.60 10.17
N TRP A 34 4.54 -10.58 10.78
CA TRP A 34 5.25 -9.36 11.11
C TRP A 34 6.37 -9.57 12.13
N TYR A 35 6.16 -10.45 13.12
CA TYR A 35 7.20 -10.78 14.09
C TYR A 35 8.45 -11.40 13.44
N PHE A 36 8.25 -12.26 12.43
CA PHE A 36 9.36 -12.88 11.69
C PHE A 36 9.80 -12.09 10.45
N TRP A 37 9.28 -10.87 10.25
CA TRP A 37 9.56 -10.09 9.04
C TRP A 37 11.00 -9.55 9.03
N LYS A 38 11.78 -9.94 8.03
CA LYS A 38 13.15 -9.49 7.80
C LYS A 38 13.24 -8.52 6.62
N ASN A 39 14.36 -7.78 6.55
CA ASN A 39 14.64 -6.82 5.47
C ASN A 39 14.60 -7.45 4.05
N GLU A 40 14.85 -8.74 3.97
CA GLU A 40 14.83 -9.55 2.74
C GLU A 40 13.43 -9.67 2.14
N TYR A 41 12.39 -9.50 2.95
CA TYR A 41 11.00 -9.59 2.51
C TYR A 41 10.43 -8.26 2.00
N TYR A 42 11.19 -7.16 2.01
CA TYR A 42 10.74 -5.92 1.38
C TYR A 42 10.77 -6.03 -0.15
N ILE A 43 9.64 -5.73 -0.78
CA ILE A 43 9.51 -5.75 -2.26
C ILE A 43 10.48 -4.75 -2.92
N TYR A 44 10.87 -3.68 -2.20
CA TYR A 44 11.80 -2.66 -2.68
C TYR A 44 13.27 -3.07 -2.59
N THR A 45 13.62 -4.08 -1.77
CA THR A 45 15.00 -4.57 -1.61
C THR A 45 15.30 -5.76 -2.51
N THR A 46 14.27 -6.41 -3.07
CA THR A 46 14.43 -7.56 -3.97
C THR A 46 13.89 -7.25 -5.36
N THR A 47 14.75 -7.27 -6.37
CA THR A 47 14.32 -7.31 -7.77
C THR A 47 13.57 -8.61 -8.03
N MET A 48 12.26 -8.53 -8.33
CA MET A 48 11.43 -9.69 -8.70
C MET A 48 12.04 -10.51 -9.86
N ALA A 49 12.86 -9.89 -10.70
CA ALA A 49 13.42 -10.52 -11.90
C ALA A 49 14.49 -11.58 -11.63
N THR A 50 15.15 -11.58 -10.46
CA THR A 50 16.42 -12.33 -10.30
C THR A 50 16.31 -13.61 -9.48
N LYS A 51 15.20 -13.87 -8.78
CA LYS A 51 15.12 -14.98 -7.80
C LYS A 51 14.18 -16.14 -8.14
N LEU A 52 13.48 -16.14 -9.28
CA LEU A 52 12.64 -17.29 -9.69
C LEU A 52 13.41 -18.61 -9.88
N LYS A 53 14.75 -18.56 -9.95
CA LYS A 53 15.62 -19.73 -10.04
C LYS A 53 16.16 -20.21 -8.68
N ASP A 54 15.93 -19.47 -7.60
CA ASP A 54 16.43 -19.78 -6.26
C ASP A 54 15.25 -20.12 -5.33
N VAL A 55 15.32 -21.26 -4.66
CA VAL A 55 14.30 -21.75 -3.71
C VAL A 55 14.03 -20.72 -2.61
N LYS A 56 15.08 -19.97 -2.19
CA LYS A 56 14.92 -18.90 -1.20
C LYS A 56 14.06 -17.76 -1.73
N GLY A 57 14.16 -17.42 -3.01
CA GLY A 57 13.33 -16.41 -3.64
C GLY A 57 11.86 -16.75 -3.70
N ILE A 58 11.56 -18.00 -4.07
CA ILE A 58 10.19 -18.50 -4.10
C ILE A 58 9.59 -18.46 -2.68
N TYR A 59 10.35 -18.85 -1.67
CA TYR A 59 9.93 -18.74 -0.27
C TYR A 59 9.63 -17.28 0.13
N ASP A 60 10.55 -16.35 -0.16
CA ASP A 60 10.38 -14.92 0.14
C ASP A 60 9.09 -14.37 -0.51
N ASP A 61 8.81 -14.75 -1.76
CA ASP A 61 7.63 -14.30 -2.49
C ASP A 61 6.35 -14.91 -1.93
N VAL A 62 6.30 -16.23 -1.70
CA VAL A 62 5.15 -16.89 -1.06
C VAL A 62 4.85 -16.28 0.30
N TYR A 63 5.88 -16.01 1.09
CA TYR A 63 5.76 -15.36 2.39
C TYR A 63 5.09 -13.98 2.26
N ARG A 64 5.53 -13.15 1.30
CA ARG A 64 4.91 -11.84 1.03
C ARG A 64 3.46 -11.97 0.61
N TYR A 65 3.14 -12.95 -0.24
CA TYR A 65 1.78 -13.18 -0.73
C TYR A 65 0.82 -13.57 0.39
N ILE A 66 1.25 -14.47 1.29
CA ILE A 66 0.44 -14.89 2.43
C ILE A 66 0.23 -13.71 3.40
N ALA A 67 1.30 -12.98 3.74
CA ALA A 67 1.20 -11.82 4.62
C ALA A 67 0.28 -10.74 4.03
N GLY A 68 0.42 -10.45 2.75
CA GLY A 68 -0.44 -9.47 2.08
C GLY A 68 -1.89 -9.94 1.97
N PHE A 69 -2.14 -11.22 1.73
CA PHE A 69 -3.50 -11.77 1.70
C PHE A 69 -4.17 -11.68 3.08
N ALA A 70 -3.46 -12.08 4.15
CA ALA A 70 -3.92 -11.91 5.53
C ALA A 70 -4.22 -10.43 5.84
N GLY A 71 -3.32 -9.52 5.41
CA GLY A 71 -3.50 -8.08 5.54
C GLY A 71 -4.76 -7.56 4.85
N VAL A 72 -5.06 -8.03 3.63
CA VAL A 72 -6.29 -7.66 2.90
C VAL A 72 -7.54 -8.12 3.67
N LEU A 73 -7.56 -9.35 4.17
CA LEU A 73 -8.71 -9.87 4.92
C LEU A 73 -8.96 -9.09 6.21
N VAL A 74 -7.90 -8.77 6.95
CA VAL A 74 -7.97 -7.90 8.14
C VAL A 74 -8.52 -6.53 7.76
N PHE A 75 -7.94 -5.90 6.74
CA PHE A 75 -8.28 -4.55 6.33
C PHE A 75 -9.72 -4.43 5.82
N VAL A 76 -10.17 -5.36 4.98
CA VAL A 76 -11.55 -5.36 4.48
C VAL A 76 -12.56 -5.57 5.61
N THR A 77 -12.23 -6.43 6.57
CA THR A 77 -13.12 -6.66 7.73
C THR A 77 -13.20 -5.43 8.64
N LEU A 78 -12.10 -4.69 8.81
CA LEU A 78 -12.07 -3.43 9.56
C LEU A 78 -12.87 -2.34 8.84
N ILE A 79 -12.66 -2.17 7.53
CA ILE A 79 -13.35 -1.16 6.72
C ILE A 79 -14.87 -1.33 6.79
N LYS A 80 -15.39 -2.57 6.73
CA LYS A 80 -16.83 -2.83 6.84
C LYS A 80 -17.46 -2.37 8.15
N LYS A 81 -16.68 -2.17 9.21
CA LYS A 81 -17.15 -1.69 10.52
C LYS A 81 -17.11 -0.16 10.63
N LEU A 82 -16.51 0.54 9.68
CA LEU A 82 -16.41 1.99 9.71
C LEU A 82 -17.70 2.62 9.15
N PRO A 83 -18.26 3.64 9.83
CA PRO A 83 -19.53 4.24 9.44
C PRO A 83 -19.45 5.10 8.17
N ASP A 84 -18.26 5.62 7.83
CA ASP A 84 -18.03 6.42 6.64
C ASP A 84 -16.82 5.91 5.84
N LEU A 85 -17.08 5.51 4.60
CA LEU A 85 -16.08 5.00 3.67
C LEU A 85 -15.52 6.08 2.73
N LYS A 86 -16.05 7.31 2.77
CA LYS A 86 -15.67 8.40 1.85
C LYS A 86 -14.17 8.68 1.87
N LEU A 87 -13.54 8.67 3.04
CA LEU A 87 -12.10 8.89 3.15
C LEU A 87 -11.31 7.81 2.40
N PHE A 88 -11.68 6.54 2.59
CA PHE A 88 -11.02 5.40 1.91
C PHE A 88 -11.32 5.39 0.42
N GLU A 89 -12.50 5.81 -0.01
CA GLU A 89 -12.80 6.02 -1.43
C GLU A 89 -11.95 7.12 -2.03
N ILE A 90 -11.78 8.25 -1.34
CA ILE A 90 -10.94 9.36 -1.82
C ILE A 90 -9.49 8.88 -1.92
N LEU A 91 -8.96 8.22 -0.89
CA LEU A 91 -7.61 7.67 -0.91
C LEU A 91 -7.46 6.62 -2.03
N GLY A 92 -8.42 5.70 -2.15
CA GLY A 92 -8.47 4.68 -3.20
C GLY A 92 -8.50 5.28 -4.60
N ARG A 93 -9.29 6.35 -4.82
CA ARG A 93 -9.36 7.08 -6.08
C ARG A 93 -8.09 7.88 -6.39
N ASN A 94 -7.28 8.19 -5.39
CA ASN A 94 -6.04 8.93 -5.60
C ASN A 94 -4.79 8.05 -5.53
N THR A 95 -4.92 6.73 -5.35
CA THR A 95 -3.76 5.81 -5.27
C THR A 95 -2.81 5.92 -6.46
N LEU A 96 -3.33 5.99 -7.69
CA LEU A 96 -2.51 6.09 -8.90
C LEU A 96 -1.79 7.46 -9.03
N PRO A 97 -2.49 8.61 -8.87
CA PRO A 97 -1.82 9.91 -8.74
C PRO A 97 -0.77 9.93 -7.62
N ILE A 98 -1.10 9.42 -6.43
CA ILE A 98 -0.19 9.35 -5.28
C ILE A 98 1.05 8.56 -5.67
N TYR A 99 0.90 7.38 -6.28
CA TYR A 99 2.02 6.54 -6.69
C TYR A 99 2.91 7.23 -7.72
N PHE A 100 2.34 7.78 -8.79
CA PHE A 100 3.10 8.43 -9.86
C PHE A 100 3.86 9.66 -9.35
N ILE A 101 3.16 10.57 -8.67
CA ILE A 101 3.73 11.82 -8.19
C ILE A 101 4.73 11.56 -7.06
N SER A 102 4.44 10.65 -6.13
CA SER A 102 5.39 10.29 -5.06
C SER A 102 6.65 9.65 -5.60
N THR A 103 6.58 8.87 -6.67
CA THR A 103 7.78 8.29 -7.32
C THR A 103 8.70 9.40 -7.83
N ILE A 104 8.15 10.44 -8.46
CA ILE A 104 8.92 11.60 -8.92
C ILE A 104 9.47 12.39 -7.73
N LEU A 105 8.65 12.68 -6.72
CA LEU A 105 9.07 13.46 -5.56
C LEU A 105 10.13 12.75 -4.72
N ASN A 106 10.03 11.44 -4.55
CA ASN A 106 11.00 10.66 -3.79
C ASN A 106 12.41 10.75 -4.40
N PHE A 107 12.54 10.90 -5.71
CA PHE A 107 13.84 11.15 -6.37
C PHE A 107 14.49 12.43 -5.86
N TYR A 108 13.71 13.50 -5.68
CA TYR A 108 14.20 14.78 -5.16
C TYR A 108 14.35 14.78 -3.63
N LEU A 109 13.42 14.15 -2.91
CA LEU A 109 13.43 14.09 -1.45
C LEU A 109 14.58 13.24 -0.90
N TYR A 110 15.10 12.28 -1.67
CA TYR A 110 16.27 11.49 -1.28
C TYR A 110 17.52 12.36 -1.01
N GLN A 111 17.56 13.58 -1.56
CA GLN A 111 18.66 14.52 -1.35
C GLN A 111 18.58 15.26 0.00
N LEU A 112 17.43 15.24 0.68
CA LEU A 112 17.26 15.87 2.00
C LEU A 112 17.86 14.98 3.09
N ARG A 113 18.99 15.40 3.63
CA ARG A 113 19.61 14.76 4.80
C ARG A 113 18.90 15.22 6.07
N LEU A 114 18.02 14.38 6.59
CA LEU A 114 17.43 14.57 7.93
C LEU A 114 18.31 13.92 9.00
N PRO A 115 18.42 14.52 10.20
CA PRO A 115 19.09 13.87 11.33
C PRO A 115 18.37 12.57 11.70
N TYR A 116 19.14 11.47 11.79
CA TYR A 116 18.58 10.14 11.99
C TYR A 116 18.51 9.77 13.48
N TYR A 117 17.30 9.76 14.02
CA TYR A 117 16.97 9.21 15.33
C TYR A 117 15.93 8.10 15.14
N PRO A 118 16.23 6.81 15.39
CA PRO A 118 15.39 5.69 14.92
C PRO A 118 13.91 5.79 15.30
N VAL A 119 13.62 6.09 16.57
CA VAL A 119 12.24 6.15 17.09
C VAL A 119 11.49 7.36 16.51
N LEU A 120 12.11 8.55 16.56
CA LEU A 120 11.53 9.78 15.99
C LEU A 120 11.35 9.66 14.47
N TYR A 121 12.30 9.04 13.79
CA TYR A 121 12.27 8.81 12.35
C TYR A 121 11.10 7.92 11.95
N SER A 122 10.92 6.78 12.62
CA SER A 122 9.87 5.82 12.29
C SER A 122 8.47 6.27 12.72
N PHE A 123 8.33 6.90 13.90
CA PHE A 123 7.01 7.19 14.47
C PHE A 123 6.55 8.63 14.31
N VAL A 124 7.45 9.58 14.02
CA VAL A 124 7.10 11.01 13.90
C VAL A 124 7.41 11.52 12.51
N TYR A 125 8.66 11.48 12.08
CA TYR A 125 9.06 12.05 10.79
C TYR A 125 8.43 11.29 9.61
N THR A 126 8.50 9.95 9.61
CA THR A 126 7.94 9.15 8.50
C THR A 126 6.42 9.35 8.34
N PRO A 127 5.58 9.23 9.39
CA PRO A 127 4.14 9.47 9.27
C PRO A 127 3.80 10.90 8.83
N LEU A 128 4.54 11.90 9.35
CA LEU A 128 4.28 13.30 9.03
C LEU A 128 4.64 13.61 7.57
N VAL A 129 5.83 13.18 7.12
CA VAL A 129 6.28 13.34 5.73
C VAL A 129 5.35 12.59 4.77
N THR A 130 5.00 11.34 5.06
CA THR A 130 4.12 10.54 4.19
C THR A 130 2.70 11.12 4.13
N THR A 131 2.17 11.66 5.23
CA THR A 131 0.88 12.33 5.26
C THR A 131 0.90 13.61 4.42
N PHE A 132 1.92 14.46 4.61
CA PHE A 132 2.11 15.68 3.84
C PHE A 132 2.26 15.38 2.34
N LEU A 133 3.12 14.41 2.00
CA LEU A 133 3.35 13.98 0.63
C LEU A 133 2.07 13.47 -0.01
N SER A 134 1.30 12.65 0.71
CA SER A 134 0.02 12.12 0.22
C SER A 134 -0.98 13.24 -0.06
N ALA A 135 -1.12 14.20 0.86
CA ALA A 135 -1.99 15.37 0.66
C ALA A 135 -1.55 16.21 -0.55
N PHE A 136 -0.25 16.45 -0.70
CA PHE A 136 0.33 17.17 -1.82
C PHE A 136 0.07 16.45 -3.16
N CYS A 137 0.28 15.14 -3.22
CA CYS A 137 -0.01 14.33 -4.40
C CYS A 137 -1.50 14.35 -4.77
N ILE A 138 -2.41 14.29 -3.78
CA ILE A 138 -3.85 14.42 -4.01
C ILE A 138 -4.17 15.79 -4.62
N GLY A 139 -3.57 16.86 -4.10
CA GLY A 139 -3.74 18.21 -4.61
C GLY A 139 -3.30 18.35 -6.08
N ILE A 140 -2.11 17.84 -6.41
CA ILE A 140 -1.64 17.81 -7.81
C ILE A 140 -2.54 16.92 -8.68
N GLY A 141 -2.96 15.75 -8.19
CA GLY A 141 -3.88 14.87 -8.90
C GLY A 141 -5.19 15.57 -9.28
N TRP A 142 -5.73 16.39 -8.36
CA TRP A 142 -6.91 17.21 -8.61
C TRP A 142 -6.67 18.29 -9.68
N LEU A 143 -5.50 18.95 -9.66
CA LEU A 143 -5.13 19.93 -10.68
C LEU A 143 -4.96 19.29 -12.07
N VAL A 144 -4.31 18.12 -12.14
CA VAL A 144 -4.14 17.35 -13.38
C VAL A 144 -5.48 16.88 -13.93
N GLY A 145 -6.41 16.48 -13.05
CA GLY A 145 -7.76 16.06 -13.43
C GLY A 145 -8.57 17.14 -14.18
N LYS A 146 -8.21 18.43 -14.03
CA LYS A 146 -8.88 19.51 -14.79
C LYS A 146 -8.55 19.49 -16.28
N ASN A 147 -7.43 18.90 -16.69
CA ASN A 147 -7.04 18.79 -18.09
C ASN A 147 -7.29 17.37 -18.60
N LYS A 148 -8.30 17.23 -19.49
CA LYS A 148 -8.76 15.92 -20.01
C LYS A 148 -7.63 15.12 -20.67
N THR A 149 -6.77 15.77 -21.43
CA THR A 149 -5.66 15.13 -22.14
C THR A 149 -4.62 14.62 -21.14
N VAL A 150 -4.18 15.46 -20.21
CA VAL A 150 -3.17 15.08 -19.21
C VAL A 150 -3.70 14.00 -18.27
N ASN A 151 -4.97 14.10 -17.87
CA ASN A 151 -5.65 13.10 -17.07
C ASN A 151 -5.73 11.73 -17.79
N GLN A 152 -6.01 11.70 -19.09
CA GLN A 152 -5.99 10.46 -19.88
C GLN A 152 -4.60 9.81 -19.92
N TYR A 153 -3.56 10.60 -20.21
CA TYR A 153 -2.21 10.05 -20.37
C TYR A 153 -1.52 9.69 -19.05
N LEU A 154 -1.71 10.48 -17.98
CA LEU A 154 -1.01 10.28 -16.71
C LEU A 154 -1.83 9.51 -15.67
N LEU A 155 -3.16 9.69 -15.66
CA LEU A 155 -4.04 9.18 -14.60
C LEU A 155 -5.09 8.17 -15.08
N GLY A 156 -5.07 7.82 -16.37
CA GLY A 156 -5.97 6.85 -16.97
C GLY A 156 -7.38 7.38 -17.28
N GLY A 157 -7.58 8.70 -17.30
CA GLY A 157 -8.83 9.33 -17.76
C GLY A 157 -9.95 9.32 -16.74
N ARG A 158 -9.62 9.61 -15.47
CA ARG A 158 -10.55 9.61 -14.34
C ARG A 158 -11.58 10.73 -14.35
#